data_AF-A0A3Q0DP53-F1
#
_entry.id   AF-A0A3Q0DP53-F1
#
_cell.length_a   1.000
_cell.length_b   1.000
_cell.length_c   1.000
_cell.angle_alpha   90.00
_cell.angle_beta   90.00
_cell.angle_gamma   90.00
#
_symmetry.space_group_name_H-M   'P 1'
#
loop_
_entity.id
_entity.type
_entity.pdbx_description
1 polymer ?
#
loop_
_entity_poly.entity_id
_entity_poly.type
_entity_poly.pdbx_seq_one_letter_code
_entity_poly.pdbx_strand_id
1 'polypeptide(L)'
;MMIYGLNPLPTEDLPKLKLQQAAEVSQLRGARVISAEDLLFLMRKDKKKLRRLLRYMFIRDYKSKIVKSIDEDDLIEDKLSGSNNANKRQKTAQDFLNSIDQTGELLAMFEDDEIDEVKQERME
;
A
#
# COMPACT_ATOMS: atom_id res chain seq x y z
N MET A 1 -17.21 -14.81 38.82
CA MET A 1 -15.95 -14.23 38.30
C MET A 1 -16.28 -13.61 36.94
N MET A 2 -16.50 -12.29 36.92
CA MET A 2 -16.98 -11.54 35.75
C MET A 2 -15.79 -11.16 34.88
N ILE A 3 -15.73 -11.70 33.66
CA ILE A 3 -14.68 -11.39 32.68
C ILE A 3 -15.12 -10.14 31.94
N TYR A 4 -14.73 -8.96 32.44
CA TYR A 4 -14.88 -7.71 31.70
C TYR A 4 -13.76 -7.64 30.64
N GLY A 5 -14.09 -7.42 29.37
CA GLY A 5 -13.13 -6.71 28.49
C GLY A 5 -12.88 -7.16 27.06
N LEU A 6 -13.82 -7.80 26.35
CA LEU A 6 -13.68 -7.99 24.89
C LEU A 6 -14.99 -7.69 24.16
N ASN A 7 -15.49 -6.46 24.28
CA ASN A 7 -16.36 -5.95 23.22
C ASN A 7 -15.43 -5.55 22.06
N PRO A 8 -15.59 -6.13 20.85
CA PRO A 8 -14.81 -5.71 19.70
C PRO A 8 -15.06 -4.21 19.46
N LEU A 9 -13.98 -3.48 19.15
CA LEU A 9 -14.08 -2.04 18.86
C LEU A 9 -15.13 -1.81 17.75
N PRO A 10 -15.96 -0.77 17.85
CA PRO A 10 -16.90 -0.38 16.80
C PRO A 10 -16.17 -0.23 15.45
N THR A 11 -16.82 -0.64 14.36
CA THR A 11 -16.20 -0.66 13.03
C THR A 11 -15.75 0.71 12.54
N GLU A 12 -16.40 1.77 13.02
CA GLU A 12 -16.08 3.18 12.74
C GLU A 12 -14.74 3.64 13.34
N ASP A 13 -14.23 2.95 14.37
CA ASP A 13 -12.99 3.31 15.06
C ASP A 13 -11.78 2.52 14.55
N LEU A 14 -12.00 1.46 13.76
CA LEU A 14 -10.94 0.67 13.13
C LEU A 14 -9.97 1.51 12.25
N PRO A 15 -10.44 2.44 11.40
CA PRO A 15 -9.55 3.26 10.58
C PRO A 15 -8.68 4.21 11.42
N LYS A 16 -9.26 4.81 12.47
CA LYS A 16 -8.56 5.69 13.40
C LYS A 16 -7.45 4.94 14.14
N LEU A 17 -7.75 3.73 14.61
CA LEU A 17 -6.78 2.87 15.28
C LEU A 17 -5.60 2.53 14.34
N LYS A 18 -5.87 2.27 13.06
CA LYS A 18 -4.81 1.96 12.08
C LYS A 18 -3.92 3.15 11.78
N LEU A 19 -4.48 4.35 11.72
CA LEU A 19 -3.70 5.57 11.50
C LEU A 19 -2.81 5.89 12.71
N GLN A 20 -3.31 5.69 13.93
CA GLN A 20 -2.52 5.83 15.14
C GLN A 20 -1.36 4.84 15.19
N GLN A 21 -1.61 3.56 14.87
CA GLN A 21 -0.55 2.55 14.78
C GLN A 21 0.52 2.92 13.75
N ALA A 22 0.14 3.48 12.60
CA ALA A 22 1.10 3.94 11.60
C ALA A 22 1.92 5.15 12.10
N ALA A 23 1.31 6.05 12.89
CA ALA A 23 2.00 7.17 13.52
C ALA A 23 3.05 6.69 14.52
N GLU A 24 2.72 5.70 15.35
CA GLU A 24 3.65 5.08 16.30
C GLU A 24 4.84 4.44 15.57
N VAL A 25 4.60 3.70 14.47
CA VAL A 25 5.66 3.11 13.64
C VAL A 25 6.58 4.20 13.06
N SER A 26 6.01 5.29 12.54
CA SER A 26 6.79 6.41 11.99
C SER A 26 7.67 7.07 13.07
N GLN A 27 7.13 7.26 14.27
CA GLN A 27 7.87 7.81 15.42
C GLN A 27 9.02 6.89 15.85
N LEU A 28 8.81 5.57 15.84
CA LEU A 28 9.87 4.59 16.15
C LEU A 28 11.01 4.62 15.13
N ARG A 29 10.73 4.96 13.87
CA ARG A 29 11.76 5.22 12.84
C ARG A 29 12.47 6.57 13.05
N GLY A 30 11.99 7.43 13.95
CA GLY A 30 12.50 8.78 14.16
C GLY A 30 11.97 9.81 13.17
N ALA A 31 10.87 9.51 12.46
CA ALA A 31 10.25 10.41 11.50
C ALA A 31 9.03 11.14 12.11
N ARG A 32 8.77 12.35 11.62
CA ARG A 32 7.59 13.15 11.99
C ARG A 32 6.40 12.97 11.03
N VAL A 33 6.64 12.31 9.90
CA VAL A 33 5.68 12.13 8.81
C VAL A 33 5.48 10.64 8.58
N ILE A 34 4.22 10.21 8.54
CA ILE A 34 3.84 8.85 8.20
C ILE A 34 4.16 8.62 6.71
N SER A 35 5.02 7.65 6.43
CA SER A 35 5.38 7.24 5.08
C SER A 35 4.57 6.01 4.65
N ALA A 36 4.64 5.68 3.37
CA ALA A 36 4.01 4.46 2.85
C ALA A 36 4.60 3.18 3.50
N GLU A 37 5.89 3.19 3.85
CA GLU A 37 6.57 2.05 4.47
C GLU A 37 5.98 1.73 5.85
N ASP A 38 5.51 2.74 6.60
CA ASP A 38 4.91 2.53 7.92
C ASP A 38 3.61 1.73 7.80
N LEU A 39 2.84 2.01 6.74
CA LEU A 39 1.64 1.25 6.40
C LEU A 39 1.99 -0.15 5.90
N LEU A 40 2.99 -0.29 5.01
CA LEU A 40 3.44 -1.60 4.53
C LEU A 40 3.92 -2.48 5.70
N PHE A 41 4.68 -1.91 6.64
CA PHE A 41 5.12 -2.58 7.85
C PHE A 41 3.94 -3.05 8.69
N LEU A 42 2.95 -2.19 8.94
CA LEU A 42 1.77 -2.54 9.73
C LEU A 42 0.95 -3.66 9.07
N MET A 43 0.83 -3.61 7.74
CA MET A 43 0.02 -4.53 6.95
C MET A 43 0.70 -5.88 6.71
N ARG A 44 2.02 -6.02 6.91
CA ARG A 44 2.77 -7.29 6.74
C ARG A 44 2.21 -8.48 7.51
N LYS A 45 1.46 -8.22 8.59
CA LYS A 45 0.81 -9.27 9.39
C LYS A 45 -0.39 -9.92 8.69
N ASP A 46 -1.00 -9.22 7.73
CA ASP A 46 -2.16 -9.68 6.96
C ASP A 46 -1.82 -9.67 5.47
N LYS A 47 -1.35 -10.81 4.98
CA LYS A 47 -0.89 -10.99 3.59
C LYS A 47 -2.00 -10.66 2.58
N LYS A 48 -3.25 -11.06 2.84
CA LYS A 48 -4.35 -10.77 1.92
C LYS A 48 -4.57 -9.26 1.76
N LYS A 49 -4.58 -8.52 2.87
CA LYS A 49 -4.73 -7.07 2.82
C LYS A 49 -3.51 -6.34 2.26
N LEU A 50 -2.30 -6.82 2.57
CA LEU A 50 -1.06 -6.28 2.00
C LEU A 50 -1.04 -6.44 0.48
N ARG A 51 -1.44 -7.62 -0.05
CA ARG A 51 -1.52 -7.88 -1.49
C ARG A 51 -2.45 -6.89 -2.18
N ARG A 52 -3.64 -6.71 -1.60
CA ARG A 52 -4.66 -5.77 -2.09
C ARG A 52 -4.16 -4.31 -2.07
N LEU A 53 -3.46 -3.92 -1.02
CA LEU A 53 -2.86 -2.59 -0.91
C LEU A 53 -1.80 -2.37 -2.00
N LEU A 54 -0.89 -3.32 -2.20
CA LEU A 54 0.14 -3.24 -3.24
C LEU A 54 -0.47 -3.12 -4.64
N ARG A 55 -1.46 -3.97 -4.96
CA ARG A 55 -2.20 -3.89 -6.22
C ARG A 55 -2.87 -2.54 -6.39
N TYR A 56 -3.53 -2.02 -5.36
CA TYR A 56 -4.14 -0.69 -5.42
C TYR A 56 -3.11 0.41 -5.68
N MET A 57 -1.96 0.38 -4.99
CA MET A 57 -0.89 1.36 -5.20
C MET A 57 -0.36 1.33 -6.63
N PHE A 58 -0.12 0.15 -7.21
CA PHE A 58 0.39 0.01 -8.58
C PHE A 58 -0.65 0.36 -9.64
N ILE A 59 -1.89 -0.11 -9.51
CA ILE A 59 -2.99 0.19 -10.45
C ILE A 59 -3.34 1.68 -10.40
N ARG A 60 -3.39 2.29 -9.21
CA ARG A 60 -3.64 3.73 -9.07
C ARG A 60 -2.55 4.53 -9.75
N ASP A 61 -1.28 4.19 -9.49
CA ASP A 61 -0.15 4.90 -10.07
C ASP A 61 -0.10 4.68 -11.60
N TYR A 62 -0.57 3.54 -12.13
CA TYR A 62 -0.75 3.30 -13.57
C TYR A 62 -1.89 4.14 -14.19
N LYS A 63 -3.07 4.17 -13.57
CA LYS A 63 -4.20 4.99 -14.02
C LYS A 63 -3.85 6.48 -14.02
N SER A 64 -3.11 6.94 -13.01
CA SER A 64 -2.58 8.30 -12.95
C SER A 64 -1.56 8.62 -14.05
N LYS A 65 -0.91 7.62 -14.67
CA LYS A 65 -0.09 7.83 -15.89
C LYS A 65 -1.00 8.05 -17.10
N ILE A 66 -1.98 7.19 -17.32
CA ILE A 66 -2.87 7.25 -18.50
C ILE A 66 -3.68 8.56 -18.53
N VAL A 67 -4.23 8.97 -17.39
CA VAL A 67 -5.03 10.22 -17.33
C VAL A 67 -4.16 11.43 -17.65
N LYS A 68 -2.91 11.47 -17.17
CA LYS A 68 -1.98 12.56 -17.47
C LYS A 68 -1.48 12.55 -18.91
N SER A 69 -1.32 11.38 -19.53
CA SER A 69 -0.89 11.30 -20.93
C SER A 69 -1.95 11.79 -21.92
N ILE A 70 -3.24 11.63 -21.60
CA ILE A 70 -4.33 12.11 -22.46
C ILE A 70 -4.46 13.65 -22.42
N ASP A 71 -4.10 14.28 -21.31
CA ASP A 71 -4.11 15.74 -21.16
C ASP A 71 -2.87 16.42 -21.79
N GLU A 72 -1.80 15.67 -22.11
CA GLU A 72 -0.51 16.18 -22.61
C GLU A 72 -0.28 15.94 -24.12
N ASP A 73 -1.29 15.49 -24.89
CA ASP A 73 -1.12 15.17 -26.34
C ASP A 73 -0.99 16.40 -27.27
N ASP A 74 -1.10 17.64 -26.78
CA ASP A 74 -0.95 18.84 -27.62
C ASP A 74 0.39 19.58 -27.47
N LEU A 75 1.25 19.26 -26.50
CA LEU A 75 2.46 20.04 -26.27
C LEU A 75 3.63 19.23 -25.70
N ILE A 76 4.63 19.05 -26.59
CA ILE A 76 6.07 19.14 -26.30
C ILE A 76 6.82 17.81 -26.12
N GLU A 77 7.59 17.53 -27.18
CA GLU A 77 8.64 16.54 -27.43
C GLU A 77 9.84 16.56 -26.45
N ASP A 78 9.71 17.03 -25.20
CA ASP A 78 10.88 17.23 -24.32
C ASP A 78 10.67 16.83 -22.83
N LYS A 79 10.08 15.66 -22.56
CA LYS A 79 10.09 15.07 -21.20
C LYS A 79 10.17 13.53 -21.15
N LEU A 80 11.20 12.95 -21.77
CA LEU A 80 11.58 11.55 -21.50
C LEU A 80 12.09 11.30 -20.05
N SER A 81 12.06 12.29 -19.15
CA SER A 81 12.46 12.13 -17.74
C SER A 81 11.30 12.09 -16.72
N GLY A 82 10.05 12.35 -17.14
CA GLY A 82 8.89 12.39 -16.24
C GLY A 82 8.33 11.01 -15.84
N SER A 83 8.69 9.96 -16.57
CA SER A 83 8.11 8.61 -16.48
C SER A 83 8.61 7.75 -15.29
N ASN A 84 9.60 8.23 -14.53
CA ASN A 84 10.31 7.42 -13.52
C ASN A 84 9.61 7.30 -12.16
N ASN A 85 8.70 8.19 -11.78
CA ASN A 85 8.27 8.31 -10.37
C ASN A 85 7.41 7.14 -9.87
N ALA A 86 6.53 6.59 -10.71
CA ALA A 86 5.71 5.44 -10.34
C ALA A 86 6.55 4.15 -10.24
N ASN A 87 7.48 3.95 -11.19
CA ASN A 87 8.40 2.81 -11.18
C ASN A 87 9.36 2.92 -9.98
N LYS A 88 9.77 4.14 -9.61
CA LYS A 88 10.57 4.41 -8.42
C LYS A 88 9.81 4.08 -7.14
N ARG A 89 8.54 4.48 -7.00
CA ARG A 89 7.69 4.13 -5.84
C ARG A 89 7.45 2.64 -5.71
N GLN A 90 7.19 1.95 -6.82
CA GLN A 90 7.08 0.50 -6.84
C GLN A 90 8.38 -0.16 -6.40
N LYS A 91 9.51 0.28 -6.93
CA LYS A 91 10.83 -0.20 -6.54
C LYS A 91 11.10 0.05 -5.05
N THR A 92 10.79 1.22 -4.51
CA THR A 92 10.96 1.51 -3.07
C THR A 92 10.09 0.61 -2.19
N ALA A 93 8.84 0.35 -2.58
CA ALA A 93 7.97 -0.57 -1.84
C ALA A 93 8.50 -2.01 -1.88
N GLN A 94 9.00 -2.45 -3.04
CA GLN A 94 9.61 -3.77 -3.21
C GLN A 94 10.91 -3.89 -2.41
N ASP A 95 11.83 -2.93 -2.51
CA ASP A 95 13.08 -2.89 -1.76
C ASP A 95 12.83 -2.90 -0.25
N PHE A 96 11.83 -2.15 0.22
CA PHE A 96 11.42 -2.16 1.63
C PHE A 96 10.90 -3.54 2.07
N LEU A 97 9.97 -4.14 1.32
CA LEU A 97 9.45 -5.47 1.64
C LEU A 97 10.56 -6.52 1.66
N ASN A 98 11.48 -6.47 0.71
CA ASN A 98 12.66 -7.34 0.67
C ASN A 98 13.54 -7.19 1.92
N SER A 99 13.67 -5.97 2.45
CA SER A 99 14.48 -5.71 3.64
C SER A 99 13.86 -6.24 4.95
N ILE A 100 12.53 -6.44 4.99
CA ILE A 100 11.82 -6.91 6.18
C ILE A 100 11.31 -8.35 6.05
N ASP A 101 11.45 -8.97 4.87
CA ASP A 101 10.98 -10.32 4.61
C ASP A 101 11.93 -11.35 5.25
N GLN A 102 11.48 -11.94 6.35
CA GLN A 102 12.23 -12.98 7.06
C GLN A 102 11.88 -14.39 6.55
N THR A 103 10.74 -14.56 5.88
CA THR A 103 10.20 -15.88 5.50
C THR A 103 10.25 -16.14 3.99
N GLY A 104 10.48 -15.11 3.17
CA GLY A 104 10.39 -15.17 1.71
C GLY A 104 8.95 -15.09 1.19
N GLU A 105 7.97 -14.98 2.08
CA GLU A 105 6.56 -14.99 1.71
C GLU A 105 6.07 -13.64 1.22
N LEU A 106 6.73 -12.53 1.59
CA LEU A 106 6.36 -11.19 1.10
C LEU A 106 6.85 -11.01 -0.34
N LEU A 107 8.02 -11.57 -0.66
CA LEU A 107 8.57 -11.64 -2.01
C LEU A 107 7.65 -12.40 -2.97
N ALA A 108 7.16 -13.58 -2.58
CA ALA A 108 6.27 -14.40 -3.40
C ALA A 108 4.95 -13.70 -3.78
N MET A 109 4.53 -12.67 -3.02
CA MET A 109 3.31 -11.91 -3.32
C MET A 109 3.37 -11.07 -4.59
N PHE A 110 4.58 -10.79 -5.10
CA PHE A 110 4.77 -10.07 -6.35
C PHE A 110 4.59 -10.98 -7.58
N GLU A 111 4.66 -12.29 -7.39
CA GLU A 111 4.56 -13.29 -8.46
C GLU A 111 3.14 -13.88 -8.55
N ASP A 112 2.34 -13.77 -7.49
CA ASP A 112 0.95 -14.25 -7.44
C ASP A 112 -0.04 -13.27 -8.09
N ASP A 113 -0.48 -13.60 -9.31
CA ASP A 113 -1.62 -12.98 -10.01
C ASP A 113 -3.00 -13.41 -9.45
N GLU A 114 -3.08 -13.72 -8.16
CA GLU A 114 -4.33 -14.16 -7.53
C GLU A 114 -5.38 -13.04 -7.55
N ILE A 115 -6.56 -13.33 -8.10
CA ILE A 115 -7.68 -12.39 -8.29
C ILE A 115 -8.08 -11.77 -6.95
N ASP A 116 -8.31 -10.46 -6.94
CA ASP A 116 -8.85 -9.75 -5.77
C ASP A 116 -10.37 -9.94 -5.70
N GLU A 117 -10.80 -11.01 -5.01
CA GLU A 117 -12.22 -11.37 -4.81
C GLU A 117 -13.05 -10.18 -4.27
N VAL A 118 -12.48 -9.37 -3.38
CA VAL A 118 -13.18 -8.20 -2.79
C VAL A 118 -13.38 -7.08 -3.82
N LYS A 119 -12.48 -6.97 -4.79
CA LYS A 119 -12.65 -6.02 -5.90
C LYS A 119 -13.71 -6.53 -6.88
N GLN A 120 -13.78 -7.84 -7.11
CA GLN A 120 -14.77 -8.47 -7.97
C GLN A 120 -16.20 -8.36 -7.40
N GLU A 121 -16.38 -8.65 -6.11
CA GLU A 121 -17.67 -8.53 -5.41
C GLU A 121 -18.27 -7.11 -5.46
N ARG A 122 -17.43 -6.07 -5.57
CA ARG A 122 -17.88 -4.67 -5.66
C ARG A 122 -18.21 -4.20 -7.08
N MET A 123 -17.86 -5.01 -8.10
CA MET A 123 -18.19 -4.74 -9.50
C MET A 123 -19.47 -5.45 -9.95
N GLU A 124 -19.97 -6.40 -9.15
CA GLU A 124 -21.34 -6.95 -9.23
C GLU A 124 -22.34 -6.04 -8.51
#